data_AF-A0A6B3CDF9-F1
#
_entry.id   AF-A0A6B3CDF9-F1
#
_cell.length_a   1.000
_cell.length_b   1.000
_cell.length_c   1.000
_cell.angle_alpha   90.00
_cell.angle_beta   90.00
_cell.angle_gamma   90.00
#
_symmetry.space_group_name_H-M   'P 1'
#
loop_
_entity.id
_entity.type
_entity.pdbx_description
1 polymer ?
#
loop_
_entity_poly.entity_id
_entity_poly.type
_entity_poly.pdbx_seq_one_letter_code
_entity_poly.pdbx_strand_id
1 'polypeptide(L)'
;MSDVNRLNKRFAEIIASDHRHGGQRGIEERAAALADEALNLQNAGSATQRVRSSLYASGAAFRSSAMWAAIDGRRYDVAKTHMREAQALAEMSGDQAIKFRIWSHAGTMYRHMGRPADAIAANDVARNLHLTRRDPLFASLSLARQGAIHGTEQDRTGTRRAFDQAQDAMLRADPADHRPVWLLAFYDQAELDALALSAYMSLGDYPTAEYHAHRCLASLRPHMVRSRAITTTRLAHALLAQGAAEAATATAMKVPTDAATSHARVSRMLQEFGAALRAIAPRSTAVQAWTEHITTWRTAT
;
A
#
# COMPACT_ATOMS: atom_id res chain seq x y z
N MET A 1 -25.68 0.00 -18.70
CA MET A 1 -25.05 -1.12 -17.95
C MET A 1 -23.84 -1.71 -18.68
N SER A 2 -23.86 -1.85 -20.01
CA SER A 2 -22.70 -2.38 -20.77
C SER A 2 -21.40 -1.59 -20.52
N ASP A 3 -21.44 -0.25 -20.56
CA ASP A 3 -20.24 0.56 -20.33
C ASP A 3 -19.73 0.48 -18.89
N VAL A 4 -20.63 0.47 -17.89
CA VAL A 4 -20.25 0.27 -16.48
C VAL A 4 -19.55 -1.08 -16.29
N ASN A 5 -20.06 -2.15 -16.91
CA ASN A 5 -19.42 -3.46 -16.86
C ASN A 5 -18.04 -3.46 -17.55
N ARG A 6 -17.90 -2.73 -18.67
CA ARG A 6 -16.61 -2.55 -19.36
C ARG A 6 -15.61 -1.82 -18.47
N LEU A 7 -16.02 -0.74 -17.81
CA LEU A 7 -15.19 0.01 -16.87
C LEU A 7 -14.78 -0.85 -15.66
N ASN A 8 -15.70 -1.65 -15.11
CA ASN A 8 -15.38 -2.56 -14.00
C ASN A 8 -14.32 -3.61 -14.37
N LYS A 9 -14.38 -4.16 -15.59
CA LYS A 9 -13.33 -5.08 -16.10
C LYS A 9 -11.97 -4.37 -16.20
N ARG A 10 -11.95 -3.18 -16.80
CA ARG A 10 -10.72 -2.37 -16.90
C ARG A 10 -10.16 -1.96 -15.54
N PHE A 11 -11.03 -1.71 -14.56
CA PHE A 11 -10.60 -1.45 -13.20
C PHE A 11 -9.87 -2.65 -12.58
N ALA A 12 -10.39 -3.87 -12.78
CA ALA A 12 -9.70 -5.09 -12.34
C ALA A 12 -8.32 -5.26 -13.01
N GLU A 13 -8.21 -4.92 -14.30
CA GLU A 13 -6.93 -4.91 -15.02
C GLU A 13 -5.92 -3.91 -14.45
N ILE A 14 -6.37 -2.70 -14.08
CA ILE A 14 -5.53 -1.70 -13.42
C ILE A 14 -5.03 -2.23 -12.06
N ILE A 15 -5.90 -2.83 -11.25
CA ILE A 15 -5.52 -3.42 -9.96
C ILE A 15 -4.48 -4.53 -10.14
N ALA A 16 -4.71 -5.45 -11.09
CA ALA A 16 -3.76 -6.51 -11.39
C ALA A 16 -2.41 -5.97 -11.88
N SER A 17 -2.43 -4.91 -12.70
CA SER A 17 -1.22 -4.27 -13.20
C SER A 17 -0.43 -3.55 -12.10
N ASP A 18 -1.11 -2.86 -11.18
CA ASP A 18 -0.48 -2.21 -10.03
C ASP A 18 0.18 -3.22 -9.08
N HIS A 19 -0.47 -4.36 -8.81
CA HIS A 19 0.13 -5.41 -7.99
C HIS A 19 1.42 -5.97 -8.58
N ARG A 20 1.52 -6.04 -9.91
CA ARG A 20 2.70 -6.57 -10.61
C ARG A 20 3.81 -5.52 -10.71
N HIS A 21 3.48 -4.31 -11.12
CA HIS A 21 4.49 -3.34 -11.56
C HIS A 21 4.64 -2.12 -10.65
N GLY A 22 3.65 -1.81 -9.81
CA GLY A 22 3.69 -0.79 -8.76
C GLY A 22 4.17 0.63 -9.13
N GLY A 23 3.32 1.64 -8.93
CA GLY A 23 3.78 3.05 -8.87
C GLY A 23 4.36 3.65 -10.17
N GLN A 24 4.31 2.93 -11.28
CA GLN A 24 4.78 3.41 -12.57
C GLN A 24 3.87 4.53 -13.11
N ARG A 25 4.47 5.56 -13.73
CA ARG A 25 3.73 6.68 -14.34
C ARG A 25 2.68 6.21 -15.35
N GLY A 26 2.99 5.20 -16.15
CA GLY A 26 2.03 4.64 -17.10
C GLY A 26 0.79 4.00 -16.46
N ILE A 27 0.84 3.55 -15.19
CA ILE A 27 -0.36 3.09 -14.48
C ILE A 27 -1.21 4.28 -14.05
N GLU A 28 -0.58 5.33 -13.54
CA GLU A 28 -1.28 6.56 -13.17
C GLU A 28 -1.99 7.19 -14.38
N GLU A 29 -1.27 7.41 -15.48
CA GLU A 29 -1.80 8.05 -16.68
C GLU A 29 -2.97 7.25 -17.28
N ARG A 30 -2.83 5.91 -17.35
CA ARG A 30 -3.92 5.04 -17.80
C ARG A 30 -5.12 5.08 -16.86
N ALA A 31 -4.90 5.08 -15.55
CA ALA A 31 -5.99 5.19 -14.59
C ALA A 31 -6.70 6.56 -14.70
N ALA A 32 -5.95 7.66 -14.79
CA ALA A 32 -6.51 9.00 -14.99
C ALA A 32 -7.34 9.10 -16.29
N ALA A 33 -6.82 8.57 -17.40
CA ALA A 33 -7.53 8.54 -18.68
C ALA A 33 -8.84 7.74 -18.60
N LEU A 34 -8.87 6.62 -17.88
CA LEU A 34 -10.08 5.82 -17.67
C LEU A 34 -11.10 6.53 -16.76
N ALA A 35 -10.64 7.35 -15.82
CA ALA A 35 -11.53 8.22 -15.06
C ALA A 35 -12.20 9.27 -15.97
N ASP A 36 -11.43 9.84 -16.90
CA ASP A 36 -11.95 10.82 -17.88
C ASP A 36 -12.93 10.16 -18.86
N GLU A 37 -12.67 8.92 -19.29
CA GLU A 37 -13.65 8.15 -20.08
C GLU A 37 -14.97 7.95 -19.30
N ALA A 38 -14.89 7.57 -18.02
CA ALA A 38 -16.09 7.39 -17.19
C ALA A 38 -16.88 8.71 -17.03
N LEU A 39 -16.19 9.83 -16.90
CA LEU A 39 -16.80 11.16 -16.81
C LEU A 39 -17.41 11.64 -18.13
N ASN A 40 -16.76 11.35 -19.26
CA ASN A 40 -17.31 11.64 -20.58
C ASN A 40 -18.60 10.85 -20.83
N LEU A 41 -18.64 9.56 -20.44
CA LEU A 41 -19.86 8.76 -20.48
C LEU A 41 -20.94 9.32 -19.56
N GLN A 42 -20.56 9.85 -18.41
CA GLN A 42 -21.49 10.46 -17.46
C GLN A 42 -22.12 11.76 -17.99
N ASN A 43 -21.38 12.50 -18.82
CA ASN A 43 -21.85 13.72 -19.47
C ASN A 43 -22.62 13.45 -20.77
N ALA A 44 -22.47 12.25 -21.35
CA ALA A 44 -23.11 11.87 -22.61
C ALA A 44 -24.55 11.35 -22.40
N GLY A 45 -25.53 12.21 -22.69
CA GLY A 45 -26.92 11.79 -22.95
C GLY A 45 -27.76 11.40 -21.72
N SER A 46 -28.82 10.63 -21.97
CA SER A 46 -29.80 10.20 -20.97
C SER A 46 -29.39 8.89 -20.29
N ALA A 47 -29.02 8.96 -19.03
CA ALA A 47 -28.76 7.78 -18.18
C ALA A 47 -29.63 7.84 -16.93
N THR A 48 -30.06 6.67 -16.44
CA THR A 48 -30.77 6.59 -15.16
C THR A 48 -29.85 7.02 -14.02
N GLN A 49 -30.41 7.54 -12.92
CA GLN A 49 -29.62 7.97 -11.77
C GLN A 49 -28.69 6.87 -11.23
N ARG A 50 -29.13 5.61 -11.26
CA ARG A 50 -28.31 4.46 -10.88
C ARG A 50 -27.05 4.33 -11.75
N VAL A 51 -27.21 4.43 -13.07
CA VAL A 51 -26.07 4.35 -14.01
C VAL A 51 -25.12 5.54 -13.78
N ARG A 52 -25.68 6.73 -13.57
CA ARG A 52 -24.90 7.94 -13.27
C ARG A 52 -24.05 7.78 -12.01
N SER A 53 -24.63 7.31 -10.91
CA SER A 53 -23.90 7.01 -9.68
C SER A 53 -22.80 5.96 -9.88
N SER A 54 -23.06 4.92 -10.69
CA SER A 54 -22.04 3.92 -11.02
C SER A 54 -20.88 4.49 -11.84
N LEU A 55 -21.14 5.40 -12.78
CA LEU A 55 -20.09 6.06 -13.55
C LEU A 55 -19.21 6.96 -12.68
N TYR A 56 -19.81 7.71 -11.74
CA TYR A 56 -19.04 8.43 -10.73
C TYR A 56 -18.21 7.50 -9.84
N ALA A 57 -18.77 6.36 -9.41
CA ALA A 57 -18.02 5.37 -8.63
C ALA A 57 -16.82 4.81 -9.42
N SER A 58 -17.00 4.50 -10.71
CA SER A 58 -15.90 4.07 -11.59
C SER A 58 -14.84 5.16 -11.73
N GLY A 59 -15.23 6.42 -11.97
CA GLY A 59 -14.31 7.56 -12.02
C GLY A 59 -13.50 7.72 -10.72
N ALA A 60 -14.18 7.64 -9.58
CA ALA A 60 -13.55 7.67 -8.26
C ALA A 60 -12.57 6.51 -8.06
N ALA A 61 -12.92 5.30 -8.50
CA ALA A 61 -12.08 4.12 -8.44
C ALA A 61 -10.79 4.27 -9.26
N PHE A 62 -10.90 4.80 -10.46
CA PHE A 62 -9.75 5.07 -11.32
C PHE A 62 -8.86 6.19 -10.77
N ARG A 63 -9.42 7.32 -10.32
CA ARG A 63 -8.66 8.39 -9.66
C ARG A 63 -7.98 7.91 -8.38
N SER A 64 -8.64 7.04 -7.61
CA SER A 64 -8.03 6.40 -6.43
C SER A 64 -6.86 5.47 -6.80
N SER A 65 -6.87 4.82 -7.96
CA SER A 65 -5.71 4.05 -8.44
C SER A 65 -4.57 4.95 -8.93
N ALA A 66 -4.90 6.04 -9.62
CA ALA A 66 -3.92 7.06 -10.01
C ALA A 66 -3.24 7.68 -8.77
N MET A 67 -4.04 8.00 -7.75
CA MET A 67 -3.56 8.44 -6.43
C MET A 67 -2.57 7.44 -5.84
N TRP A 68 -2.89 6.14 -5.80
CA TRP A 68 -2.00 5.12 -5.26
C TRP A 68 -0.68 5.00 -6.03
N ALA A 69 -0.74 5.03 -7.36
CA ALA A 69 0.46 5.02 -8.19
C ALA A 69 1.36 6.23 -7.92
N ALA A 70 0.77 7.42 -7.73
CA ALA A 70 1.50 8.63 -7.36
C ALA A 70 2.08 8.57 -5.93
N ILE A 71 1.34 8.04 -4.94
CA ILE A 71 1.83 7.83 -3.56
C ILE A 71 3.07 6.95 -3.58
N ASP A 72 3.02 5.87 -4.33
CA ASP A 72 4.09 4.92 -4.35
C ASP A 72 5.34 5.42 -5.10
N GLY A 73 5.12 6.16 -6.19
CA GLY A 73 6.17 6.94 -6.84
C GLY A 73 6.65 8.15 -6.02
N ARG A 74 6.18 8.33 -4.77
CA ARG A 74 6.46 9.46 -3.86
C ARG A 74 6.16 10.85 -4.45
N ARG A 75 5.24 10.94 -5.41
CA ARG A 75 4.76 12.20 -6.00
C ARG A 75 3.53 12.69 -5.23
N TYR A 76 3.74 13.08 -3.98
CA TYR A 76 2.65 13.36 -3.04
C TYR A 76 1.75 14.54 -3.45
N ASP A 77 2.28 15.56 -4.12
CA ASP A 77 1.44 16.67 -4.59
C ASP A 77 0.51 16.26 -5.73
N VAL A 78 0.99 15.38 -6.62
CA VAL A 78 0.16 14.75 -7.65
C VAL A 78 -0.89 13.84 -7.02
N ALA A 79 -0.50 13.05 -6.01
CA ALA A 79 -1.43 12.20 -5.28
C ALA A 79 -2.55 13.00 -4.57
N LYS A 80 -2.25 14.18 -4.01
CA LYS A 80 -3.27 15.08 -3.43
C LYS A 80 -4.25 15.60 -4.48
N THR A 81 -3.81 15.88 -5.71
CA THR A 81 -4.70 16.27 -6.81
C THR A 81 -5.67 15.14 -7.14
N HIS A 82 -5.16 13.93 -7.39
CA HIS A 82 -6.01 12.75 -7.62
C HIS A 82 -6.94 12.44 -6.45
N MET A 83 -6.49 12.65 -5.21
CA MET A 83 -7.31 12.49 -4.01
C MET A 83 -8.51 13.42 -4.02
N ARG A 84 -8.33 14.73 -4.29
CA ARG A 84 -9.43 15.71 -4.33
C ARG A 84 -10.47 15.36 -5.38
N GLU A 85 -10.01 14.98 -6.56
CA GLU A 85 -10.89 14.53 -7.65
C GLU A 85 -11.66 13.26 -7.25
N ALA A 86 -10.96 12.24 -6.73
CA ALA A 86 -11.57 10.99 -6.30
C ALA A 86 -12.63 11.21 -5.20
N GLN A 87 -12.35 12.11 -4.24
CA GLN A 87 -13.28 12.44 -3.16
C GLN A 87 -14.58 13.08 -3.68
N ALA A 88 -14.48 14.06 -4.58
CA ALA A 88 -15.64 14.68 -5.18
C ALA A 88 -16.51 13.65 -5.94
N LEU A 89 -15.86 12.77 -6.70
CA LEU A 89 -16.54 11.69 -7.45
C LEU A 89 -17.20 10.67 -6.52
N ALA A 90 -16.53 10.28 -5.43
CA ALA A 90 -17.08 9.35 -4.45
C ALA A 90 -18.29 9.92 -3.70
N GLU A 91 -18.30 11.22 -3.44
CA GLU A 91 -19.46 11.87 -2.82
C GLU A 91 -20.67 11.87 -3.76
N MET A 92 -20.46 12.18 -5.04
CA MET A 92 -21.53 12.14 -6.06
C MET A 92 -22.03 10.71 -6.34
N SER A 93 -21.19 9.69 -6.15
CA SER A 93 -21.59 8.30 -6.37
C SER A 93 -22.40 7.71 -5.23
N GLY A 94 -22.19 8.18 -4.00
CA GLY A 94 -22.75 7.58 -2.78
C GLY A 94 -22.17 6.20 -2.42
N ASP A 95 -21.11 5.76 -3.11
CA ASP A 95 -20.48 4.46 -2.88
C ASP A 95 -19.52 4.54 -1.67
N GLN A 96 -19.92 3.88 -0.57
CA GLN A 96 -19.13 3.89 0.66
C GLN A 96 -17.81 3.12 0.50
N ALA A 97 -17.78 2.05 -0.28
CA ALA A 97 -16.59 1.22 -0.41
C ALA A 97 -15.48 1.97 -1.16
N ILE A 98 -15.82 2.74 -2.18
CA ILE A 98 -14.82 3.58 -2.85
C ILE A 98 -14.38 4.75 -1.97
N LYS A 99 -15.32 5.37 -1.22
CA LYS A 99 -14.98 6.42 -0.23
C LYS A 99 -13.99 5.88 0.81
N PHE A 100 -14.23 4.68 1.34
CA PHE A 100 -13.31 4.01 2.26
C PHE A 100 -11.91 3.85 1.65
N ARG A 101 -11.82 3.34 0.42
CA ARG A 101 -10.54 3.12 -0.26
C ARG A 101 -9.74 4.41 -0.40
N ILE A 102 -10.37 5.49 -0.85
CA ILE A 102 -9.74 6.80 -1.04
C ILE A 102 -9.16 7.32 0.28
N TRP A 103 -9.96 7.28 1.35
CA TRP A 103 -9.53 7.76 2.67
C TRP A 103 -8.47 6.84 3.31
N SER A 104 -8.53 5.53 3.09
CA SER A 104 -7.48 4.58 3.48
C SER A 104 -6.15 4.86 2.77
N HIS A 105 -6.17 5.18 1.48
CA HIS A 105 -4.98 5.62 0.73
C HIS A 105 -4.48 6.98 1.22
N ALA A 106 -5.37 7.93 1.52
CA ALA A 106 -5.01 9.24 2.07
C ALA A 106 -4.28 9.10 3.42
N GLY A 107 -4.78 8.24 4.32
CA GLY A 107 -4.09 7.95 5.58
C GLY A 107 -2.68 7.40 5.38
N THR A 108 -2.51 6.49 4.40
CA THR A 108 -1.19 5.97 4.04
C THR A 108 -0.27 7.05 3.45
N MET A 109 -0.81 7.93 2.60
CA MET A 109 -0.07 9.05 2.02
C MET A 109 0.44 10.00 3.12
N TYR A 110 -0.44 10.47 4.01
CA TYR A 110 -0.06 11.40 5.07
C TYR A 110 0.94 10.78 6.05
N ARG A 111 0.80 9.48 6.35
CA ARG A 111 1.79 8.74 7.13
C ARG A 111 3.17 8.75 6.45
N HIS A 112 3.22 8.50 5.13
CA HIS A 112 4.48 8.56 4.37
C HIS A 112 5.07 9.97 4.25
N MET A 113 4.26 11.01 4.42
CA MET A 113 4.69 12.40 4.48
C MET A 113 5.15 12.83 5.89
N GLY A 114 5.09 11.96 6.91
CA GLY A 114 5.39 12.34 8.29
C GLY A 114 4.35 13.27 8.91
N ARG A 115 3.09 13.16 8.48
CA ARG A 115 1.95 13.96 8.96
C ARG A 115 0.95 13.07 9.72
N PRO A 116 1.27 12.62 10.95
CA PRO A 116 0.44 11.65 11.67
C PRO A 116 -0.96 12.17 12.00
N ALA A 117 -1.10 13.44 12.37
CA ALA A 117 -2.40 14.06 12.65
C ALA A 117 -3.35 14.05 11.44
N ASP A 118 -2.84 14.29 10.23
CA ASP A 118 -3.64 14.19 9.01
C ASP A 118 -3.90 12.73 8.63
N ALA A 119 -2.96 11.84 8.92
CA ALA A 119 -3.12 10.41 8.68
C ALA A 119 -4.24 9.82 9.53
N ILE A 120 -4.29 10.16 10.83
CA ILE A 120 -5.36 9.70 11.73
C ILE A 120 -6.71 10.30 11.33
N ALA A 121 -6.76 11.60 11.02
CA ALA A 121 -7.99 12.24 10.56
C ALA A 121 -8.54 11.59 9.28
N ALA A 122 -7.67 11.30 8.30
CA ALA A 122 -8.06 10.59 7.09
C ALA A 122 -8.54 9.15 7.38
N ASN A 123 -7.86 8.44 8.27
CA ASN A 123 -8.24 7.08 8.66
C ASN A 123 -9.58 7.06 9.42
N ASP A 124 -9.86 8.06 10.24
CA ASP A 124 -11.12 8.19 10.96
C ASP A 124 -12.31 8.41 10.03
N VAL A 125 -12.13 9.14 8.91
CA VAL A 125 -13.18 9.21 7.88
C VAL A 125 -13.50 7.81 7.34
N ALA A 126 -12.49 7.00 7.03
CA ALA A 126 -12.71 5.62 6.55
C ALA A 126 -13.37 4.75 7.64
N ARG A 127 -12.87 4.80 8.88
CA ARG A 127 -13.36 4.03 10.03
C ARG A 127 -14.81 4.35 10.41
N ASN A 128 -15.24 5.59 10.24
CA ASN A 128 -16.58 6.03 10.63
C ASN A 128 -17.67 5.75 9.58
N LEU A 129 -17.32 5.21 8.41
CA LEU A 129 -18.30 4.80 7.41
C LEU A 129 -19.17 3.66 7.93
N HIS A 130 -20.45 3.63 7.56
CA HIS A 130 -21.37 2.57 7.99
C HIS A 130 -20.89 1.17 7.60
N LEU A 131 -20.24 1.06 6.44
CA LEU A 131 -19.71 -0.21 5.94
C LEU A 131 -18.73 -0.88 6.92
N THR A 132 -17.89 -0.12 7.62
CA THR A 132 -16.86 -0.69 8.52
C THR A 132 -17.48 -1.31 9.76
N ARG A 133 -18.69 -0.89 10.12
CA ARG A 133 -19.46 -1.46 11.23
C ARG A 133 -20.19 -2.75 10.80
N ARG A 134 -20.44 -2.92 9.50
CA ARG A 134 -21.20 -4.06 8.95
C ARG A 134 -20.33 -5.18 8.40
N ASP A 135 -19.15 -4.87 7.90
CA ASP A 135 -18.25 -5.83 7.29
C ASP A 135 -16.93 -5.94 8.09
N PRO A 136 -16.65 -7.12 8.69
CA PRO A 136 -15.45 -7.32 9.50
C PRO A 136 -14.12 -7.15 8.73
N LEU A 137 -14.08 -7.41 7.42
CA LEU A 137 -12.85 -7.25 6.64
C LEU A 137 -12.50 -5.78 6.43
N PHE A 138 -13.52 -4.93 6.22
CA PHE A 138 -13.32 -3.48 6.21
C PHE A 138 -12.94 -2.93 7.59
N ALA A 139 -13.56 -3.44 8.66
CA ALA A 139 -13.15 -3.11 10.03
C ALA A 139 -11.67 -3.44 10.26
N SER A 140 -11.27 -4.65 9.87
CA SER A 140 -9.90 -5.17 9.97
C SER A 140 -8.89 -4.27 9.25
N LEU A 141 -9.12 -3.95 7.97
CA LEU A 141 -8.22 -3.06 7.22
C LEU A 141 -8.12 -1.68 7.86
N SER A 142 -9.24 -1.14 8.36
CA SER A 142 -9.26 0.18 9.00
C SER A 142 -8.45 0.23 10.31
N LEU A 143 -8.48 -0.87 11.09
CA LEU A 143 -7.71 -1.04 12.32
C LEU A 143 -6.23 -1.28 12.02
N ALA A 144 -5.90 -2.08 11.01
CA ALA A 144 -4.52 -2.31 10.58
C ALA A 144 -3.85 -1.00 10.10
N ARG A 145 -4.58 -0.17 9.36
CA ARG A 145 -4.12 1.17 8.97
C ARG A 145 -3.93 2.08 10.18
N GLN A 146 -4.84 2.02 11.15
CA GLN A 146 -4.70 2.76 12.41
C GLN A 146 -3.44 2.33 13.18
N GLY A 147 -3.18 1.03 13.33
CA GLY A 147 -1.98 0.50 13.99
C GLY A 147 -0.69 0.98 13.31
N ALA A 148 -0.68 1.04 11.97
CA ALA A 148 0.45 1.59 11.22
C ALA A 148 0.68 3.09 11.49
N ILE A 149 -0.37 3.86 11.79
CA ILE A 149 -0.28 5.28 12.15
C ILE A 149 0.22 5.44 13.59
N HIS A 150 -0.36 4.70 14.54
CA HIS A 150 0.09 4.68 15.94
C HIS A 150 1.59 4.36 16.07
N GLY A 151 2.11 3.46 15.22
CA GLY A 151 3.54 3.16 15.18
C GLY A 151 4.41 4.38 14.85
N THR A 152 3.94 5.30 14.00
CA THR A 152 4.64 6.56 13.71
C THR A 152 4.51 7.59 14.82
N GLU A 153 3.44 7.52 15.62
CA GLU A 153 3.20 8.37 16.80
C GLU A 153 3.90 7.86 18.06
N GLN A 154 4.67 6.76 17.96
CA GLN A 154 5.33 6.08 19.07
C GLN A 154 4.35 5.51 20.13
N ASP A 155 3.08 5.30 19.78
CA ASP A 155 2.11 4.65 20.66
C ASP A 155 2.20 3.12 20.55
N ARG A 156 3.04 2.52 21.38
CA ARG A 156 3.22 1.07 21.46
C ARG A 156 1.94 0.32 21.83
N THR A 157 1.17 0.86 22.77
CA THR A 157 -0.03 0.17 23.29
C THR A 157 -1.17 0.23 22.27
N GLY A 158 -1.37 1.40 21.65
CA GLY A 158 -2.34 1.57 20.57
C GLY A 158 -1.96 0.79 19.32
N THR A 159 -0.67 0.65 19.01
CA THR A 159 -0.19 -0.17 17.88
C THR A 159 -0.55 -1.63 18.09
N ARG A 160 -0.14 -2.23 19.22
CA ARG A 160 -0.43 -3.65 19.53
C ARG A 160 -1.93 -3.93 19.51
N ARG A 161 -2.70 -3.12 20.25
CA ARG A 161 -4.16 -3.28 20.35
C ARG A 161 -4.85 -3.20 18.98
N ALA A 162 -4.42 -2.28 18.13
CA ALA A 162 -5.01 -2.13 16.81
C ALA A 162 -4.76 -3.36 15.92
N PHE A 163 -3.57 -3.96 15.97
CA PHE A 163 -3.27 -5.18 15.21
C PHE A 163 -3.98 -6.42 15.77
N ASP A 164 -4.10 -6.55 17.08
CA ASP A 164 -4.89 -7.62 17.70
C ASP A 164 -6.37 -7.55 17.23
N GLN A 165 -6.96 -6.35 17.33
CA GLN A 165 -8.34 -6.12 16.88
C GLN A 165 -8.50 -6.29 15.37
N ALA A 166 -7.49 -5.91 14.57
CA ALA A 166 -7.50 -6.12 13.13
C ALA A 166 -7.49 -7.62 12.78
N GLN A 167 -6.65 -8.40 13.46
CA GLN A 167 -6.59 -9.86 13.28
C GLN A 167 -7.91 -10.52 13.65
N ASP A 168 -8.49 -10.17 14.80
CA ASP A 168 -9.80 -10.68 15.24
C ASP A 168 -10.93 -10.33 14.26
N ALA A 169 -10.94 -9.11 13.74
CA ALA A 169 -11.90 -8.69 12.73
C ALA A 169 -11.72 -9.46 11.41
N MET A 170 -10.47 -9.73 10.99
CA MET A 170 -10.19 -10.52 9.79
C MET A 170 -10.68 -11.96 9.94
N LEU A 171 -10.45 -12.57 11.10
CA LEU A 171 -10.87 -13.95 11.40
C LEU A 171 -12.39 -14.12 11.45
N ARG A 172 -13.12 -13.06 11.80
CA ARG A 172 -14.59 -13.04 11.78
C ARG A 172 -15.20 -12.79 10.40
N ALA A 173 -14.40 -12.38 9.42
CA ALA A 173 -14.90 -12.09 8.08
C ALA A 173 -15.27 -13.40 7.36
N ASP A 174 -16.51 -13.52 6.87
CA ASP A 174 -16.90 -14.65 6.04
C ASP A 174 -16.25 -14.50 4.64
N PRO A 175 -15.48 -15.50 4.15
CA PRO A 175 -14.93 -15.47 2.80
C PRO A 175 -15.99 -15.45 1.68
N ALA A 176 -17.22 -15.89 1.95
CA ALA A 176 -18.32 -15.93 0.98
C ALA A 176 -19.04 -14.57 0.80
N ASP A 177 -18.81 -13.60 1.70
CA ASP A 177 -19.41 -12.27 1.59
C ASP A 177 -19.00 -11.57 0.30
N HIS A 178 -19.97 -10.94 -0.37
CA HIS A 178 -19.70 -10.14 -1.56
C HIS A 178 -18.95 -8.86 -1.20
N ARG A 179 -17.70 -8.74 -1.66
CA ARG A 179 -16.84 -7.57 -1.45
C ARG A 179 -16.27 -7.04 -2.77
N PRO A 180 -15.90 -5.75 -2.84
CA PRO A 180 -15.28 -5.19 -4.04
C PRO A 180 -13.98 -5.93 -4.39
N VAL A 181 -13.76 -6.15 -5.69
CA VAL A 181 -12.58 -6.86 -6.21
C VAL A 181 -11.25 -6.27 -5.72
N TRP A 182 -11.17 -4.94 -5.57
CA TRP A 182 -9.95 -4.28 -5.10
C TRP A 182 -9.60 -4.68 -3.67
N LEU A 183 -10.60 -4.92 -2.80
CA LEU A 183 -10.37 -5.28 -1.41
C LEU A 183 -9.83 -6.70 -1.34
N LEU A 184 -10.44 -7.63 -2.07
CA LEU A 184 -10.03 -9.04 -2.12
C LEU A 184 -8.67 -9.24 -2.81
N ALA A 185 -8.37 -8.42 -3.82
CA ALA A 185 -7.08 -8.46 -4.50
C ALA A 185 -5.94 -7.89 -3.66
N PHE A 186 -6.24 -7.00 -2.71
CA PHE A 186 -5.24 -6.26 -1.94
C PHE A 186 -5.06 -6.75 -0.51
N TYR A 187 -6.16 -6.93 0.23
CA TYR A 187 -6.11 -7.11 1.68
C TYR A 187 -6.29 -8.58 2.08
N ASP A 188 -5.25 -9.11 2.70
CA ASP A 188 -5.17 -10.45 3.26
C ASP A 188 -4.17 -10.46 4.44
N GLN A 189 -3.88 -11.64 4.98
CA GLN A 189 -2.90 -11.81 6.07
C GLN A 189 -1.54 -11.19 5.74
N ALA A 190 -1.09 -11.26 4.49
CA ALA A 190 0.22 -10.73 4.11
C ALA A 190 0.25 -9.20 4.19
N GLU A 191 -0.81 -8.50 3.79
CA GLU A 191 -0.90 -7.03 3.95
C GLU A 191 -1.09 -6.62 5.42
N LEU A 192 -1.84 -7.40 6.21
CA LEU A 192 -1.95 -7.16 7.66
C LEU A 192 -0.57 -7.22 8.33
N ASP A 193 0.20 -8.28 8.06
CA ASP A 193 1.57 -8.43 8.54
C ASP A 193 2.52 -7.37 7.96
N ALA A 194 2.33 -6.93 6.71
CA ALA A 194 3.13 -5.85 6.11
C ALA A 194 2.91 -4.50 6.81
N LEU A 195 1.68 -4.22 7.25
CA LEU A 195 1.35 -3.02 8.02
C LEU A 195 1.92 -3.09 9.43
N ALA A 196 1.81 -4.24 10.09
CA ALA A 196 2.42 -4.48 11.41
C ALA A 196 3.94 -4.33 11.36
N LEU A 197 4.60 -4.94 10.38
CA LEU A 197 6.01 -4.74 10.09
C LEU A 197 6.36 -3.25 10.00
N SER A 198 5.61 -2.47 9.20
CA SER A 198 5.89 -1.03 9.08
C SER A 198 5.71 -0.27 10.39
N ALA A 199 4.75 -0.67 11.23
CA ALA A 199 4.48 -0.02 12.51
C ALA A 199 5.61 -0.30 13.52
N TYR A 200 5.97 -1.57 13.71
CA TYR A 200 7.01 -1.98 14.65
C TYR A 200 8.40 -1.50 14.23
N MET A 201 8.68 -1.41 12.93
CA MET A 201 9.87 -0.70 12.42
C MET A 201 9.91 0.76 12.88
N SER A 202 8.76 1.44 12.91
CA SER A 202 8.68 2.84 13.33
C SER A 202 8.85 2.97 14.86
N LEU A 203 8.38 1.99 15.63
CA LEU A 203 8.53 1.93 17.10
C LEU A 203 9.95 1.55 17.57
N GLY A 204 10.83 1.12 16.66
CA GLY A 204 12.13 0.55 17.00
C GLY A 204 12.05 -0.85 17.62
N ASP A 205 10.89 -1.51 17.55
CA ASP A 205 10.70 -2.89 18.01
C ASP A 205 11.07 -3.85 16.86
N TYR A 206 12.37 -3.93 16.61
CA TYR A 206 12.92 -4.69 15.49
C TYR A 206 12.66 -6.21 15.57
N PRO A 207 12.69 -6.87 16.75
CA PRO A 207 12.32 -8.28 16.85
C PRO A 207 10.87 -8.54 16.42
N THR A 208 9.92 -7.69 16.84
CA THR A 208 8.51 -7.84 16.44
C THR A 208 8.31 -7.48 14.96
N ALA A 209 9.07 -6.50 14.46
CA ALA A 209 9.10 -6.20 13.03
C ALA A 209 9.58 -7.42 12.20
N GLU A 210 10.69 -8.05 12.59
CA GLU A 210 11.21 -9.27 11.94
C GLU A 210 10.18 -10.40 11.94
N TYR A 211 9.51 -10.65 13.08
CA TYR A 211 8.43 -11.63 13.17
C TYR A 211 7.34 -11.41 12.10
N HIS A 212 6.83 -10.18 11.97
CA HIS A 212 5.83 -9.85 10.96
C HIS A 212 6.39 -9.87 9.53
N ALA A 213 7.66 -9.54 9.32
CA ALA A 213 8.29 -9.68 8.01
C ALA A 213 8.31 -11.13 7.53
N HIS A 214 8.68 -12.08 8.39
CA HIS A 214 8.68 -13.49 8.04
C HIS A 214 7.28 -14.01 7.71
N ARG A 215 6.27 -13.66 8.52
CA ARG A 215 4.86 -14.00 8.24
C ARG A 215 4.38 -13.42 6.92
N CYS A 216 4.64 -12.14 6.68
CA CYS A 216 4.31 -11.47 5.43
C CYS A 216 4.94 -12.20 4.23
N LEU A 217 6.25 -12.48 4.28
CA LEU A 217 6.96 -13.16 3.18
C LEU A 217 6.42 -14.57 2.89
N ALA A 218 6.02 -15.29 3.94
CA ALA A 218 5.43 -16.63 3.83
C ALA A 218 4.02 -16.62 3.22
N SER A 219 3.23 -15.57 3.47
CA SER A 219 1.86 -15.44 2.96
C SER A 219 1.76 -14.71 1.61
N LEU A 220 2.79 -13.98 1.19
CA LEU A 220 2.78 -13.24 -0.08
C LEU A 220 2.62 -14.17 -1.28
N ARG A 221 1.64 -13.85 -2.14
CA ARG A 221 1.42 -14.54 -3.41
C ARG A 221 2.64 -14.42 -4.34
N PRO A 222 2.93 -15.41 -5.20
CA PRO A 222 4.14 -15.41 -6.04
C PRO A 222 4.27 -14.18 -6.97
N HIS A 223 3.16 -13.66 -7.50
CA HIS A 223 3.16 -12.53 -8.44
C HIS A 223 3.36 -11.15 -7.76
N MET A 224 3.41 -11.07 -6.43
CA MET A 224 3.57 -9.81 -5.68
C MET A 224 5.05 -9.42 -5.52
N VAL A 225 5.77 -9.31 -6.64
CA VAL A 225 7.23 -9.09 -6.68
C VAL A 225 7.62 -7.81 -5.92
N ARG A 226 6.92 -6.71 -6.17
CA ARG A 226 7.18 -5.42 -5.55
C ARG A 226 6.92 -5.42 -4.04
N SER A 227 5.84 -6.04 -3.58
CA SER A 227 5.58 -6.18 -2.14
C SER A 227 6.64 -7.05 -1.47
N ARG A 228 7.05 -8.15 -2.12
CA ARG A 228 8.14 -9.02 -1.63
C ARG A 228 9.44 -8.24 -1.51
N ALA A 229 9.82 -7.44 -2.51
CA ALA A 229 11.01 -6.59 -2.45
C ALA A 229 10.96 -5.62 -1.26
N ILE A 230 9.84 -4.90 -1.08
CA ILE A 230 9.66 -3.98 0.05
C ILE A 230 9.79 -4.70 1.40
N THR A 231 9.11 -5.84 1.56
CA THR A 231 9.15 -6.62 2.81
C THR A 231 10.55 -7.18 3.09
N THR A 232 11.24 -7.73 2.07
CA THR A 232 12.61 -8.21 2.19
C THR A 232 13.57 -7.09 2.58
N THR A 233 13.46 -5.90 1.99
CA THR A 233 14.30 -4.75 2.37
C THR A 233 14.02 -4.31 3.81
N ARG A 234 12.75 -4.29 4.26
CA ARG A 234 12.43 -3.99 5.66
C ARG A 234 12.96 -5.03 6.64
N LEU A 235 12.90 -6.31 6.28
CA LEU A 235 13.50 -7.38 7.07
C LEU A 235 15.01 -7.17 7.22
N ALA A 236 15.71 -6.83 6.13
CA ALA A 236 17.14 -6.52 6.19
C ALA A 236 17.44 -5.35 7.14
N HIS A 237 16.63 -4.28 7.11
CA HIS A 237 16.75 -3.18 8.07
C HIS A 237 16.50 -3.62 9.52
N ALA A 238 15.48 -4.44 9.78
CA ALA A 238 15.18 -4.97 11.11
C ALA A 238 16.33 -5.83 11.66
N LEU A 239 16.90 -6.70 10.83
CA LEU A 239 18.06 -7.53 11.19
C LEU A 239 19.30 -6.68 11.48
N LEU A 240 19.55 -5.67 10.64
CA LEU A 240 20.69 -4.78 10.81
C LEU A 240 20.59 -3.99 12.11
N ALA A 241 19.40 -3.49 12.44
CA ALA A 241 19.15 -2.75 13.68
C ALA A 241 19.28 -3.62 14.94
N GLN A 242 19.17 -4.95 14.81
CA GLN A 242 19.47 -5.92 15.86
C GLN A 242 20.96 -6.32 15.92
N GLY A 243 21.83 -5.72 15.09
CA GLY A 243 23.26 -6.02 15.04
C GLY A 243 23.64 -7.23 14.16
N ALA A 244 22.67 -7.86 13.49
CA ALA A 244 22.90 -9.03 12.65
C ALA A 244 23.35 -8.65 11.23
N ALA A 245 24.47 -7.92 11.10
CA ALA A 245 24.92 -7.30 9.85
C ALA A 245 25.08 -8.29 8.68
N GLU A 246 25.63 -9.49 8.93
CA GLU A 246 25.79 -10.52 7.89
C GLU A 246 24.45 -11.05 7.38
N ALA A 247 23.54 -11.41 8.29
CA ALA A 247 22.20 -11.88 7.95
C ALA A 247 21.37 -10.79 7.24
N ALA A 248 21.51 -9.54 7.68
CA ALA A 248 20.88 -8.39 7.08
C ALA A 248 21.33 -8.18 5.63
N THR A 249 22.65 -8.21 5.37
CA THR A 249 23.20 -8.09 4.02
C THR A 249 22.76 -9.24 3.13
N ALA A 250 22.89 -10.48 3.60
CA ALA A 250 22.43 -11.65 2.85
C ALA A 250 20.93 -11.56 2.52
N THR A 251 20.13 -10.96 3.39
CA THR A 251 18.70 -10.73 3.15
C THR A 251 18.48 -9.62 2.11
N ALA A 252 19.18 -8.49 2.20
CA ALA A 252 19.07 -7.40 1.24
C ALA A 252 19.45 -7.84 -0.18
N MET A 253 20.45 -8.71 -0.32
CA MET A 253 20.90 -9.28 -1.60
C MET A 253 19.90 -10.24 -2.26
N LYS A 254 18.85 -10.66 -1.53
CA LYS A 254 17.75 -11.46 -2.11
C LYS A 254 16.74 -10.60 -2.88
N VAL A 255 16.84 -9.27 -2.80
CA VAL A 255 15.95 -8.38 -3.57
C VAL A 255 16.30 -8.50 -5.06
N PRO A 256 15.32 -8.81 -5.92
CA PRO A 256 15.56 -8.92 -7.37
C PRO A 256 16.12 -7.62 -7.97
N THR A 257 17.04 -7.75 -8.94
CA THR A 257 17.72 -6.61 -9.58
C THR A 257 16.73 -5.64 -10.23
N ASP A 258 15.71 -6.14 -10.92
CA ASP A 258 14.66 -5.33 -11.54
C ASP A 258 13.93 -4.44 -10.52
N ALA A 259 13.57 -5.02 -9.37
CA ALA A 259 12.95 -4.29 -8.29
C ALA A 259 13.91 -3.28 -7.64
N ALA A 260 15.18 -3.66 -7.49
CA ALA A 260 16.22 -2.81 -6.92
C ALA A 260 16.54 -1.58 -7.79
N THR A 261 16.46 -1.70 -9.12
CA THR A 261 16.82 -0.61 -10.06
C THR A 261 15.62 0.18 -10.59
N SER A 262 14.45 -0.46 -10.76
CA SER A 262 13.30 0.15 -11.44
C SER A 262 12.23 0.71 -10.50
N HIS A 263 12.16 0.25 -9.24
CA HIS A 263 11.19 0.76 -8.27
C HIS A 263 11.80 1.80 -7.33
N ALA A 264 11.52 3.08 -7.57
CA ALA A 264 12.08 4.23 -6.83
C ALA A 264 12.00 4.10 -5.29
N ARG A 265 10.94 3.48 -4.77
CA ARG A 265 10.79 3.22 -3.33
C ARG A 265 11.78 2.17 -2.82
N VAL A 266 11.87 1.03 -3.51
CA VAL A 266 12.78 -0.08 -3.15
C VAL A 266 14.23 0.39 -3.29
N SER A 267 14.57 1.06 -4.38
CA SER A 267 15.91 1.62 -4.61
C SER A 267 16.34 2.54 -3.47
N ARG A 268 15.47 3.46 -3.03
CA ARG A 268 15.75 4.34 -1.89
C ARG A 268 15.95 3.57 -0.59
N MET A 269 15.08 2.60 -0.30
CA MET A 269 15.21 1.80 0.93
C MET A 269 16.52 0.99 0.96
N LEU A 270 17.01 0.51 -0.18
CA LEU A 270 18.28 -0.20 -0.30
C LEU A 270 19.49 0.77 -0.20
N GLN A 271 19.36 2.00 -0.69
CA GLN A 271 20.36 3.05 -0.45
C GLN A 271 20.48 3.39 1.04
N GLU A 272 19.34 3.57 1.71
CA GLU A 272 19.27 3.78 3.17
C GLU A 272 19.86 2.60 3.93
N PHE A 273 19.57 1.36 3.50
CA PHE A 273 20.17 0.15 4.08
C PHE A 273 21.69 0.17 3.95
N GLY A 274 22.22 0.44 2.77
CA GLY A 274 23.66 0.49 2.54
C GLY A 274 24.36 1.59 3.34
N ALA A 275 23.71 2.74 3.55
CA ALA A 275 24.22 3.79 4.42
C ALA A 275 24.24 3.34 5.89
N ALA A 276 23.15 2.75 6.39
CA ALA A 276 23.05 2.22 7.75
C ALA A 276 24.08 1.11 8.01
N LEU A 277 24.27 0.19 7.05
CA LEU A 277 25.21 -0.92 7.16
C LEU A 277 26.65 -0.41 7.35
N ARG A 278 27.07 0.60 6.58
CA ARG A 278 28.39 1.21 6.70
C ARG A 278 28.59 1.94 8.03
N ALA A 279 27.52 2.51 8.60
CA ALA A 279 27.57 3.19 9.88
C ALA A 279 27.66 2.21 11.06
N ILE A 280 26.89 1.11 11.02
CA ILE A 280 26.76 0.14 12.12
C ILE A 280 27.92 -0.87 12.13
N ALA A 281 28.36 -1.33 10.95
CA ALA A 281 29.37 -2.38 10.81
C ALA A 281 30.52 -1.94 9.88
N PRO A 282 31.22 -0.83 10.20
CA PRO A 282 32.29 -0.32 9.35
C PRO A 282 33.41 -1.37 9.18
N ARG A 283 33.87 -1.55 7.94
CA ARG A 283 34.94 -2.51 7.56
C ARG A 283 34.58 -4.00 7.76
N SER A 284 33.32 -4.35 7.92
CA SER A 284 32.87 -5.75 7.93
C SER A 284 32.90 -6.39 6.53
N THR A 285 32.97 -7.72 6.49
CA THR A 285 32.76 -8.53 5.27
C THR A 285 31.39 -8.27 4.66
N ALA A 286 30.35 -8.07 5.48
CA ALA A 286 29.03 -7.62 5.04
C ALA A 286 29.07 -6.33 4.19
N VAL A 287 29.86 -5.32 4.55
CA VAL A 287 29.99 -4.08 3.76
C VAL A 287 30.66 -4.33 2.42
N GLN A 288 31.67 -5.21 2.38
CA GLN A 288 32.37 -5.58 1.15
C GLN A 288 31.43 -6.32 0.20
N ALA A 289 30.77 -7.38 0.68
CA ALA A 289 29.80 -8.16 -0.08
C ALA A 289 28.65 -7.29 -0.61
N TRP A 290 28.12 -6.38 0.21
CA TRP A 290 27.10 -5.44 -0.21
C TRP A 290 27.60 -4.52 -1.34
N THR A 291 28.83 -4.00 -1.23
CA THR A 291 29.42 -3.08 -2.22
C THR A 291 29.68 -3.77 -3.56
N GLU A 292 30.12 -5.03 -3.54
CA GLU A 292 30.26 -5.86 -4.74
C GLU A 292 28.89 -6.10 -5.38
N HIS A 293 27.89 -6.49 -4.59
CA HIS A 293 26.55 -6.78 -5.08
C HIS A 293 25.89 -5.56 -5.76
N ILE A 294 25.91 -4.38 -5.16
CA ILE A 294 25.31 -3.18 -5.77
C ILE A 294 26.02 -2.77 -7.07
N THR A 295 27.29 -3.15 -7.25
CA THR A 295 28.02 -2.92 -8.51
C THR A 295 27.42 -3.77 -9.62
N THR A 296 27.07 -5.03 -9.35
CA THR A 296 26.39 -5.90 -10.31
C THR A 296 25.03 -5.36 -10.77
N TRP A 297 24.29 -4.69 -9.88
CA TRP A 297 23.02 -4.05 -10.25
C TRP A 297 23.21 -2.89 -11.21
N ARG A 298 24.28 -2.10 -11.02
CA ARG A 298 24.59 -0.94 -11.89
C ARG A 298 25.02 -1.37 -13.29
N THR A 299 25.72 -2.51 -13.40
CA THR A 299 26.17 -3.05 -14.70
C THR A 299 25.07 -3.77 -15.47
N ALA A 300 23.94 -4.10 -14.83
CA ALA A 300 22.80 -4.81 -15.43
C ALA A 300 21.69 -3.88 -15.95
N THR A 301 21.79 -2.58 -15.68
CA THR A 301 20.95 -1.50 -16.22
C THR A 301 21.62 -0.80 -17.38
#